data_AF-A0A0Q8QJP0-F1
#
_entry.id   AF-A0A0Q8QJP0-F1
#
_cell.length_a   1.000
_cell.length_b   1.000
_cell.length_c   1.000
_cell.angle_alpha   90.00
_cell.angle_beta   90.00
_cell.angle_gamma   90.00
#
_symmetry.space_group_name_H-M   'P 1'
#
loop_
_entity.id
_entity.type
_entity.pdbx_description
1 polymer ?
#
loop_
_entity_poly.entity_id
_entity_poly.type
_entity_poly.pdbx_seq_one_letter_code
_entity_poly.pdbx_strand_id
1 'polypeptide(L)'
;MRGLALITITINHITGFTDRMHMVGMQFPTLTLWGFSSAAEIFFMLSGYLVGAVYFRADRDPPVLDFAGKVWRRAGKLYVYNLVLFLVLLPLCLLSGDLARLSFYSWFIQGGPATLIDFLILYIQPYCLEILVTYMVLLATAPLFALLLRIQPFVALAISVSLYWFAHEHAWFNVIGGSPVGDWHWNFNPASWQLVFFGAMAAGRYRLLARMERRAEGDWRWLVLPALLFTGLTVLFLAQGWFSFQVEYQSKIRIGPVRVVHALSVCWLIMSILWMWPRLQRLWPMRQCAVIGSNSLQTFVVSVALSYAAGFIWIEVTPFHAAYIALCIASVILLGIFANAYMWWKKR
;
A
#
# COMPACT_ATOMS: atom_id res chain seq x y z
N MET A 1 -3.69 10.90 5.53
CA MET A 1 -3.61 9.43 5.37
C MET A 1 -2.91 8.97 4.10
N ARG A 2 -3.43 9.22 2.88
CA ARG A 2 -2.74 8.73 1.66
C ARG A 2 -1.27 9.14 1.55
N GLY A 3 -0.94 10.41 1.82
CA GLY A 3 0.47 10.83 1.79
C GLY A 3 1.31 10.26 2.93
N LEU A 4 0.74 10.01 4.12
CA LEU A 4 1.45 9.31 5.20
C LEU A 4 1.81 7.89 4.77
N ALA A 5 0.88 7.18 4.11
CA ALA A 5 1.15 5.86 3.55
C ALA A 5 2.25 5.92 2.48
N LEU A 6 2.22 6.90 1.58
CA LEU A 6 3.26 7.07 0.55
C LEU A 6 4.64 7.37 1.13
N ILE A 7 4.73 8.27 2.13
CA ILE A 7 5.99 8.54 2.85
C ILE A 7 6.52 7.26 3.51
N THR A 8 5.62 6.52 4.18
CA THR A 8 5.97 5.24 4.81
C THR A 8 6.45 4.21 3.78
N ILE A 9 5.79 4.11 2.62
CA ILE A 9 6.20 3.24 1.52
C ILE A 9 7.62 3.61 1.05
N THR A 10 7.91 4.88 0.81
CA THR A 10 9.24 5.35 0.40
C THR A 10 10.32 4.88 1.38
N ILE A 11 10.13 5.16 2.68
CA ILE A 11 11.11 4.81 3.71
C ILE A 11 11.26 3.29 3.83
N ASN A 12 10.14 2.55 3.81
CA ASN A 12 10.15 1.10 3.94
C ASN A 12 10.82 0.40 2.74
N HIS A 13 10.68 0.94 1.52
CA HIS A 13 11.37 0.38 0.36
C HIS A 13 12.88 0.57 0.45
N ILE A 14 13.35 1.75 0.86
CA ILE A 14 14.78 2.01 1.12
C ILE A 14 15.28 1.04 2.20
N THR A 15 14.55 0.96 3.31
CA THR A 15 14.86 0.04 4.42
C THR A 15 14.90 -1.41 3.93
N GLY A 16 13.98 -1.82 3.05
CA GLY A 16 13.96 -3.16 2.47
C GLY A 16 15.18 -3.49 1.59
N PHE A 17 15.85 -2.50 0.99
CA PHE A 17 17.12 -2.71 0.31
C PHE A 17 18.29 -2.81 1.30
N THR A 18 18.36 -1.89 2.26
CA THR A 18 19.50 -1.83 3.20
C THR A 18 19.48 -2.98 4.22
N ASP A 19 18.31 -3.37 4.70
CA ASP A 19 18.13 -4.46 5.67
C ASP A 19 18.50 -5.83 5.06
N ARG A 20 18.14 -6.06 3.79
CA ARG A 20 18.55 -7.26 3.04
C ARG A 20 20.04 -7.31 2.70
N MET A 21 20.73 -6.17 2.81
CA MET A 21 22.18 -6.06 2.76
C MET A 21 22.81 -6.02 4.15
N HIS A 22 22.07 -6.45 5.17
CA HIS A 22 22.53 -6.58 6.56
C HIS A 22 23.06 -5.27 7.16
N MET A 23 22.45 -4.13 6.82
CA MET A 23 22.77 -2.85 7.44
C MET A 23 22.63 -2.95 8.97
N VAL A 24 23.69 -2.56 9.69
CA VAL A 24 23.69 -2.47 11.15
C VAL A 24 23.24 -1.08 11.60
N GLY A 25 22.24 -1.03 12.48
CA GLY A 25 21.76 0.20 13.11
C GLY A 25 20.24 0.27 13.24
N MET A 26 19.75 1.37 13.81
CA MET A 26 18.30 1.56 13.99
C MET A 26 17.62 1.87 12.66
N GLN A 27 16.51 1.19 12.38
CA GLN A 27 15.66 1.54 11.24
C GLN A 27 15.01 2.91 11.43
N PHE A 28 14.80 3.63 10.34
CA PHE A 28 14.10 4.90 10.35
C PHE A 28 12.66 4.67 10.83
N PRO A 29 12.16 5.47 11.79
CA PRO A 29 10.85 5.27 12.39
C PRO A 29 9.72 5.31 11.35
N THR A 30 9.04 4.19 11.15
CA THR A 30 7.78 4.11 10.37
C THR A 30 6.73 3.31 11.10
N LEU A 31 5.45 3.44 10.70
CA LEU A 31 4.32 2.71 11.29
C LEU A 31 4.59 1.20 11.44
N THR A 32 5.37 0.63 10.53
CA THR A 32 5.73 -0.79 10.48
C THR A 32 6.52 -1.27 11.70
N LEU A 33 7.16 -0.35 12.44
CA LEU A 33 7.88 -0.68 13.69
C LEU A 33 6.95 -0.79 14.90
N TRP A 34 5.70 -0.35 14.79
CA TRP A 34 4.76 -0.28 15.90
C TRP A 34 3.53 -1.18 15.74
N GLY A 35 3.58 -2.17 14.84
CA GLY A 35 2.55 -3.18 14.79
C GLY A 35 2.57 -4.06 13.55
N PHE A 36 1.54 -4.91 13.45
CA PHE A 36 1.47 -5.99 12.47
C PHE A 36 1.33 -5.51 11.02
N SER A 37 0.67 -4.37 10.79
CA SER A 37 0.38 -3.89 9.43
C SER A 37 1.45 -2.94 8.88
N SER A 38 1.54 -2.88 7.55
CA SER A 38 2.39 -1.91 6.85
C SER A 38 1.54 -0.82 6.18
N ALA A 39 2.20 0.06 5.42
CA ALA A 39 1.51 1.04 4.60
C ALA A 39 0.73 0.45 3.42
N ALA A 40 1.00 -0.82 3.03
CA ALA A 40 0.27 -1.46 1.94
C ALA A 40 -1.21 -1.68 2.29
N GLU A 41 -1.51 -2.14 3.50
CA GLU A 41 -2.87 -2.33 4.01
C GLU A 41 -3.63 -0.99 4.00
N ILE A 42 -3.00 0.07 4.49
CA ILE A 42 -3.56 1.43 4.46
C ILE A 42 -3.79 1.90 3.02
N PHE A 43 -2.86 1.62 2.10
CA PHE A 43 -2.99 1.97 0.69
C PHE A 43 -4.20 1.28 0.04
N PHE A 44 -4.39 -0.02 0.24
CA PHE A 44 -5.53 -0.75 -0.32
C PHE A 44 -6.86 -0.33 0.32
N MET A 45 -6.90 -0.14 1.65
CA MET A 45 -8.09 0.37 2.34
C MET A 45 -8.51 1.74 1.80
N LEU A 46 -7.59 2.70 1.74
CA LEU A 46 -7.91 4.04 1.27
C LEU A 46 -8.29 4.06 -0.21
N SER A 47 -7.63 3.23 -1.03
CA SER A 47 -7.93 3.09 -2.45
C SER A 47 -9.33 2.51 -2.65
N GLY A 48 -9.68 1.44 -1.94
CA GLY A 48 -11.02 0.84 -1.98
C GLY A 48 -12.09 1.81 -1.52
N TYR A 49 -11.88 2.46 -0.37
CA TYR A 49 -12.78 3.49 0.14
C TYR A 49 -13.05 4.60 -0.87
N LEU A 50 -12.00 5.14 -1.52
CA LEU A 50 -12.16 6.17 -2.54
C LEU A 50 -12.91 5.68 -3.77
N VAL A 51 -12.69 4.42 -4.20
CA VAL A 51 -13.43 3.84 -5.32
C VAL A 51 -14.93 3.84 -5.02
N GLY A 52 -15.33 3.37 -3.83
CA GLY A 52 -16.73 3.39 -3.41
C GLY A 52 -17.28 4.79 -3.18
N ALA A 53 -16.50 5.66 -2.51
CA ALA A 53 -16.94 7.00 -2.09
C ALA A 53 -16.91 8.05 -3.20
N VAL A 54 -16.24 7.80 -4.33
CA VAL A 54 -16.15 8.76 -5.46
C VAL A 54 -16.85 8.22 -6.70
N TYR A 55 -16.61 6.96 -7.06
CA TYR A 55 -17.08 6.40 -8.33
C TYR A 55 -18.34 5.55 -8.21
N PHE A 56 -18.68 5.01 -7.02
CA PHE A 56 -19.80 4.08 -6.84
C PHE A 56 -20.63 4.35 -5.59
N ARG A 57 -20.87 5.63 -5.29
CA ARG A 57 -21.63 6.05 -4.09
C ARG A 57 -23.09 5.62 -4.18
N ALA A 58 -23.67 5.22 -3.05
CA ALA A 58 -25.06 4.78 -2.98
C ALA A 58 -26.07 5.90 -3.29
N ASP A 59 -25.78 7.16 -2.91
CA ASP A 59 -26.69 8.29 -3.13
C ASP A 59 -26.78 8.76 -4.58
N ARG A 60 -25.77 8.45 -5.40
CA ARG A 60 -25.76 8.75 -6.85
C ARG A 60 -26.12 7.53 -7.71
N ASP A 61 -26.02 6.35 -7.12
CA ASP A 61 -26.15 5.02 -7.72
C ASP A 61 -25.81 4.91 -9.23
N PRO A 62 -24.57 5.25 -9.63
CA PRO A 62 -24.21 5.31 -11.05
C PRO A 62 -24.27 3.91 -11.71
N PRO A 63 -24.63 3.77 -12.99
CA PRO A 63 -24.65 2.48 -13.68
C PRO A 63 -23.34 1.69 -13.50
N VAL A 64 -23.42 0.37 -13.28
CA VAL A 64 -22.22 -0.47 -13.05
C VAL A 64 -21.27 -0.41 -14.24
N LEU A 65 -21.79 -0.29 -15.47
CA LEU A 65 -20.97 -0.15 -16.68
C LEU A 65 -20.17 1.16 -16.72
N ASP A 66 -20.79 2.29 -16.33
CA ASP A 66 -20.08 3.58 -16.24
C ASP A 66 -18.99 3.55 -15.16
N PHE A 67 -19.29 2.89 -14.04
CA PHE A 67 -18.32 2.62 -12.99
C PHE A 67 -17.17 1.75 -13.52
N ALA A 68 -17.48 0.64 -14.21
CA ALA A 68 -16.51 -0.27 -14.81
C ALA A 68 -15.57 0.45 -15.76
N GLY A 69 -16.11 1.25 -16.69
CA GLY A 69 -15.30 2.05 -17.61
C GLY A 69 -14.33 3.01 -16.89
N LYS A 70 -14.74 3.61 -15.76
CA LYS A 70 -13.86 4.49 -14.96
C LYS A 70 -12.73 3.71 -14.28
N VAL A 71 -13.04 2.58 -13.64
CA VAL A 71 -12.02 1.78 -12.92
C VAL A 71 -11.09 1.04 -13.87
N TRP A 72 -11.57 0.55 -15.01
CA TRP A 72 -10.74 -0.11 -16.02
C TRP A 72 -9.81 0.87 -16.73
N ARG A 73 -10.26 2.08 -17.08
CA ARG A 73 -9.35 3.13 -17.57
C ARG A 73 -8.27 3.47 -16.54
N ARG A 74 -8.61 3.44 -15.25
CA ARG A 74 -7.64 3.65 -14.17
C ARG A 74 -6.65 2.48 -14.06
N ALA A 75 -7.11 1.23 -14.19
CA ALA A 75 -6.25 0.05 -14.24
C ALA A 75 -5.29 0.11 -15.45
N GLY A 76 -5.78 0.50 -16.63
CA GLY A 76 -4.92 0.72 -17.81
C GLY A 76 -3.86 1.80 -17.60
N LYS A 77 -4.20 2.90 -16.92
CA LYS A 77 -3.18 3.89 -16.51
C LYS A 77 -2.13 3.26 -15.59
N LEU A 78 -2.55 2.51 -14.57
CA LEU A 78 -1.61 1.83 -13.66
C LEU A 78 -0.66 0.90 -14.42
N TYR A 79 -1.16 0.16 -15.42
CA TYR A 79 -0.34 -0.69 -16.28
C TYR A 79 0.75 0.11 -17.01
N VAL A 80 0.38 1.24 -17.64
CA VAL A 80 1.36 2.11 -18.32
C VAL A 80 2.39 2.67 -17.35
N TYR A 81 1.98 3.13 -16.16
CA TYR A 81 2.91 3.61 -15.15
C TYR A 81 3.82 2.51 -14.60
N ASN A 82 3.34 1.27 -14.50
CA ASN A 82 4.13 0.10 -14.13
C ASN A 82 5.20 -0.19 -15.18
N LEU A 83 4.84 -0.13 -16.46
CA LEU A 83 5.79 -0.27 -17.57
C LEU A 83 6.85 0.84 -17.59
N VAL A 84 6.43 2.10 -17.38
CA VAL A 84 7.37 3.23 -17.30
C VAL A 84 8.32 3.05 -16.12
N LEU A 85 7.82 2.66 -14.94
CA LEU A 85 8.66 2.34 -13.79
C LEU A 85 9.66 1.25 -14.13
N PHE A 86 9.20 0.16 -14.77
CA PHE A 86 10.09 -0.94 -15.14
C PHE A 86 11.29 -0.46 -15.95
N LEU A 87 11.03 0.37 -16.97
CA LEU A 87 12.06 0.91 -17.87
C LEU A 87 12.97 1.93 -17.16
N VAL A 88 12.43 2.80 -16.31
CA VAL A 88 13.20 3.84 -15.60
C VAL A 88 14.16 3.24 -14.58
N LEU A 89 13.79 2.13 -13.96
CA LEU A 89 14.61 1.47 -12.92
C LEU A 89 15.66 0.52 -13.51
N LEU A 90 15.45 0.04 -14.74
CA LEU A 90 16.33 -0.93 -15.40
C LEU A 90 17.81 -0.47 -15.45
N PRO A 91 18.16 0.79 -15.80
CA PRO A 91 19.55 1.23 -15.82
C PRO A 91 20.27 1.09 -14.46
N LEU A 92 19.59 1.39 -13.35
CA LEU A 92 20.17 1.24 -12.01
C LEU A 92 20.51 -0.23 -11.71
N CYS A 93 19.65 -1.15 -12.15
CA CYS A 93 19.83 -2.58 -11.96
C CYS A 93 20.87 -3.17 -12.92
N LEU A 94 21.05 -2.60 -14.12
CA LEU A 94 22.15 -2.99 -15.01
C LEU A 94 23.51 -2.60 -14.45
N LEU A 95 23.58 -1.49 -13.69
CA LEU A 95 24.81 -0.99 -13.09
C LEU A 95 25.14 -1.62 -11.73
N SER A 96 24.17 -2.23 -11.06
CA SER A 96 24.33 -2.86 -9.74
C SER A 96 23.74 -4.27 -9.72
N GLY A 97 24.61 -5.28 -9.70
CA GLY A 97 24.20 -6.69 -9.64
C GLY A 97 23.45 -7.04 -8.34
N ASP A 98 23.86 -6.43 -7.22
CA ASP A 98 23.19 -6.61 -5.92
C ASP A 98 21.80 -5.98 -5.93
N LEU A 99 21.66 -4.75 -6.45
CA LEU A 99 20.34 -4.14 -6.61
C LEU A 99 19.46 -4.98 -7.52
N ALA A 100 19.98 -5.48 -8.65
CA ALA A 100 19.23 -6.35 -9.56
C ALA A 100 18.75 -7.63 -8.89
N ARG A 101 19.59 -8.27 -8.07
CA ARG A 101 19.23 -9.47 -7.30
C ARG A 101 18.13 -9.17 -6.28
N LEU A 102 18.31 -8.13 -5.46
CA LEU A 102 17.36 -7.76 -4.39
C LEU A 102 16.01 -7.28 -4.91
N SER A 103 15.99 -6.72 -6.12
CA SER A 103 14.80 -6.18 -6.77
C SER A 103 14.13 -7.13 -7.74
N PHE A 104 14.66 -8.34 -7.92
CA PHE A 104 14.21 -9.34 -8.90
C PHE A 104 14.44 -8.94 -10.37
N TYR A 105 15.15 -7.85 -10.63
CA TYR A 105 15.58 -7.49 -11.99
C TYR A 105 16.54 -8.49 -12.62
N SER A 106 17.26 -9.26 -11.80
CA SER A 106 18.16 -10.32 -12.27
C SER A 106 17.43 -11.36 -13.13
N TRP A 107 16.15 -11.64 -12.87
CA TRP A 107 15.31 -12.52 -13.70
C TRP A 107 15.27 -12.03 -15.15
N PHE A 108 15.00 -10.73 -15.34
CA PHE A 108 14.84 -10.12 -16.65
C PHE A 108 16.18 -9.93 -17.37
N ILE A 109 17.22 -9.56 -16.62
CA ILE A 109 18.55 -9.32 -17.18
C ILE A 109 19.20 -10.64 -17.64
N GLN A 110 19.11 -11.69 -16.83
CA GLN A 110 19.74 -12.99 -17.12
C GLN A 110 18.92 -13.83 -18.11
N GLY A 111 17.59 -13.78 -18.01
CA GLY A 111 16.70 -14.52 -18.92
C GLY A 111 16.49 -13.86 -20.28
N GLY A 112 16.98 -12.64 -20.47
CA GLY A 112 16.93 -11.93 -21.75
C GLY A 112 15.53 -11.53 -22.20
N PRO A 113 15.35 -11.14 -23.48
CA PRO A 113 14.11 -10.54 -23.98
C PRO A 113 12.85 -11.40 -23.80
N ALA A 114 12.98 -12.73 -23.75
CA ALA A 114 11.84 -13.64 -23.57
C ALA A 114 11.13 -13.41 -22.23
N THR A 115 11.87 -13.16 -21.16
CA THR A 115 11.32 -12.91 -19.81
C THR A 115 10.60 -11.58 -19.69
N LEU A 116 10.73 -10.66 -20.66
CA LEU A 116 9.94 -9.44 -20.69
C LEU A 116 8.45 -9.74 -20.88
N ILE A 117 8.12 -10.86 -21.51
CA ILE A 117 6.72 -11.32 -21.63
C ILE A 117 6.15 -11.54 -20.22
N ASP A 118 6.91 -12.13 -19.30
CA ASP A 118 6.47 -12.36 -17.92
C ASP A 118 6.09 -11.04 -17.23
N PHE A 119 6.84 -9.97 -17.47
CA PHE A 119 6.51 -8.64 -16.95
C PHE A 119 5.26 -8.06 -17.63
N LEU A 120 5.17 -8.15 -18.95
CA LEU A 120 4.07 -7.58 -19.74
C LEU A 120 2.72 -8.23 -19.44
N ILE A 121 2.69 -9.55 -19.22
CA ILE A 121 1.47 -10.27 -18.84
C ILE A 121 1.20 -10.22 -17.33
N LEU A 122 2.00 -9.45 -16.59
CA LEU A 122 1.91 -9.28 -15.13
C LEU A 122 2.19 -10.58 -14.34
N TYR A 123 2.89 -11.54 -14.95
CA TYR A 123 3.23 -12.82 -14.34
C TYR A 123 4.37 -12.67 -13.33
N ILE A 124 5.51 -12.06 -13.69
CA ILE A 124 6.63 -11.77 -12.77
C ILE A 124 6.79 -10.27 -12.63
N GLN A 125 7.01 -9.78 -11.41
CA GLN A 125 7.12 -8.35 -11.14
C GLN A 125 8.33 -8.05 -10.24
N PRO A 126 9.10 -6.99 -10.53
CA PRO A 126 10.14 -6.52 -9.65
C PRO A 126 9.62 -6.14 -8.26
N TYR A 127 10.48 -6.23 -7.26
CA TYR A 127 10.21 -5.71 -5.93
C TYR A 127 9.73 -4.24 -6.00
N CYS A 128 8.81 -3.85 -5.11
CA CYS A 128 8.08 -2.57 -5.10
C CYS A 128 7.00 -2.40 -6.19
N LEU A 129 7.04 -3.13 -7.31
CA LEU A 129 6.03 -3.04 -8.38
C LEU A 129 4.86 -4.01 -8.16
N GLU A 130 5.07 -5.10 -7.41
CA GLU A 130 4.08 -6.14 -7.10
C GLU A 130 2.77 -5.60 -6.50
N ILE A 131 2.86 -4.53 -5.71
CA ILE A 131 1.69 -3.87 -5.12
C ILE A 131 0.79 -3.23 -6.19
N LEU A 132 1.35 -2.70 -7.28
CA LEU A 132 0.59 -2.09 -8.37
C LEU A 132 -0.21 -3.14 -9.12
N VAL A 133 0.39 -4.29 -9.39
CA VAL A 133 -0.27 -5.35 -10.14
C VAL A 133 -1.46 -5.91 -9.36
N THR A 134 -1.30 -6.13 -8.06
CA THR A 134 -2.42 -6.51 -7.19
C THR A 134 -3.51 -5.44 -7.21
N TYR A 135 -3.15 -4.16 -7.18
CA TYR A 135 -4.11 -3.07 -7.28
C TYR A 135 -4.85 -3.05 -8.64
N MET A 136 -4.18 -3.38 -9.75
CA MET A 136 -4.81 -3.51 -11.06
C MET A 136 -5.85 -4.64 -11.06
N VAL A 137 -5.53 -5.81 -10.52
CA VAL A 137 -6.46 -6.95 -10.41
C VAL A 137 -7.68 -6.58 -9.58
N LEU A 138 -7.49 -5.91 -8.43
CA LEU A 138 -8.59 -5.48 -7.56
C LEU A 138 -9.47 -4.42 -8.22
N LEU A 139 -8.90 -3.50 -9.02
CA LEU A 139 -9.69 -2.55 -9.81
C LEU A 139 -10.43 -3.22 -10.97
N ALA A 140 -9.80 -4.20 -11.63
CA ALA A 140 -10.38 -4.93 -12.75
C ALA A 140 -11.61 -5.74 -12.29
N THR A 141 -11.54 -6.32 -11.10
CA THR A 141 -12.61 -7.14 -10.48
C THR A 141 -13.61 -6.33 -9.65
N ALA A 142 -13.34 -5.05 -9.36
CA ALA A 142 -14.25 -4.17 -8.62
C ALA A 142 -15.67 -4.07 -9.19
N PRO A 143 -15.91 -4.06 -10.52
CA PRO A 143 -17.27 -4.05 -11.07
C PRO A 143 -18.09 -5.28 -10.73
N LEU A 144 -17.46 -6.46 -10.64
CA LEU A 144 -18.13 -7.69 -10.24
C LEU A 144 -18.58 -7.59 -8.78
N PHE A 145 -17.68 -7.14 -7.89
CA PHE A 145 -18.04 -6.89 -6.50
C PHE A 145 -19.10 -5.78 -6.36
N ALA A 146 -19.01 -4.72 -7.17
CA ALA A 146 -19.99 -3.62 -7.18
C ALA A 146 -21.40 -4.09 -7.57
N LEU A 147 -21.51 -5.01 -8.53
CA LEU A 147 -22.77 -5.62 -8.93
C LEU A 147 -23.39 -6.40 -7.76
N LEU A 148 -22.61 -7.30 -7.14
CA LEU A 148 -23.06 -8.07 -5.98
C LEU A 148 -23.46 -7.13 -4.81
N LEU A 149 -22.64 -6.12 -4.54
CA LEU A 149 -22.86 -5.14 -3.48
C LEU A 149 -24.13 -4.32 -3.71
N ARG A 150 -24.51 -4.05 -4.97
CA ARG A 150 -25.77 -3.39 -5.31
C ARG A 150 -26.97 -4.30 -5.08
N ILE A 151 -26.86 -5.56 -5.49
CA ILE A 151 -27.99 -6.51 -5.44
C ILE A 151 -28.26 -6.94 -4.00
N GLN A 152 -27.23 -7.42 -3.29
CA GLN A 152 -27.34 -7.89 -1.90
C GLN A 152 -26.03 -7.59 -1.14
N PRO A 153 -25.97 -6.48 -0.37
CA PRO A 153 -24.73 -6.06 0.31
C PRO A 153 -24.17 -7.09 1.27
N PHE A 154 -25.04 -7.77 2.03
CA PHE A 154 -24.63 -8.81 2.98
C PHE A 154 -24.01 -10.01 2.27
N VAL A 155 -24.61 -10.47 1.17
CA VAL A 155 -24.09 -11.59 0.37
C VAL A 155 -22.75 -11.22 -0.26
N ALA A 156 -22.60 -10.01 -0.81
CA ALA A 156 -21.35 -9.55 -1.39
C ALA A 156 -20.20 -9.56 -0.37
N LEU A 157 -20.45 -9.04 0.83
CA LEU A 157 -19.46 -9.03 1.92
C LEU A 157 -19.19 -10.44 2.44
N ALA A 158 -20.22 -11.29 2.58
CA ALA A 158 -20.04 -12.68 3.00
C ALA A 158 -19.16 -13.45 2.01
N ILE A 159 -19.40 -13.31 0.69
CA ILE A 159 -18.55 -13.92 -0.35
C ILE A 159 -17.11 -13.42 -0.25
N SER A 160 -16.92 -12.11 -0.08
CA SER A 160 -15.59 -11.51 0.07
C SER A 160 -14.87 -12.04 1.32
N VAL A 161 -15.55 -12.15 2.46
CA VAL A 161 -14.99 -12.71 3.71
C VAL A 161 -14.67 -14.20 3.56
N SER A 162 -15.56 -14.98 2.95
CA SER A 162 -15.34 -16.42 2.73
C SER A 162 -14.16 -16.68 1.79
N LEU A 163 -14.07 -15.95 0.68
CA LEU A 163 -12.93 -16.05 -0.24
C LEU A 163 -11.62 -15.65 0.43
N TYR A 164 -11.66 -14.58 1.24
CA TYR A 164 -10.53 -14.16 2.04
C TYR A 164 -10.05 -15.25 2.99
N TRP A 165 -10.97 -15.81 3.79
CA TRP A 165 -10.64 -16.82 4.78
C TRP A 165 -10.10 -18.08 4.12
N PHE A 166 -10.76 -18.53 3.04
CA PHE A 166 -10.29 -19.65 2.24
C PHE A 166 -8.87 -19.42 1.70
N ALA A 167 -8.61 -18.26 1.08
CA ALA A 167 -7.30 -17.90 0.56
C ALA A 167 -6.24 -17.70 1.65
N HIS A 168 -6.64 -17.38 2.88
CA HIS A 168 -5.74 -17.21 4.01
C HIS A 168 -5.21 -18.56 4.52
N GLU A 169 -6.13 -19.50 4.73
CA GLU A 169 -5.84 -20.85 5.24
C GLU A 169 -5.11 -21.72 4.20
N HIS A 170 -5.43 -21.54 2.91
CA HIS A 170 -4.90 -22.40 1.84
C HIS A 170 -3.72 -21.73 1.13
N ALA A 171 -2.49 -22.06 1.56
CA ALA A 171 -1.26 -21.50 1.02
C ALA A 171 -1.14 -21.59 -0.52
N TRP A 172 -1.60 -22.70 -1.10
CA TRP A 172 -1.61 -22.98 -2.53
C TRP A 172 -2.62 -22.13 -3.32
N PHE A 173 -3.62 -21.54 -2.66
CA PHE A 173 -4.63 -20.72 -3.32
C PHE A 173 -4.10 -19.29 -3.52
N ASN A 174 -3.04 -19.17 -4.30
CA ASN A 174 -2.40 -17.91 -4.68
C ASN A 174 -2.07 -17.95 -6.18
N VAL A 175 -1.87 -16.78 -6.78
CA VAL A 175 -1.46 -16.67 -8.18
C VAL A 175 -0.01 -17.12 -8.31
N ILE A 176 0.24 -18.08 -9.21
CA ILE A 176 1.58 -18.53 -9.57
C ILE A 176 2.31 -17.39 -10.29
N GLY A 177 3.59 -17.20 -9.98
CA GLY A 177 4.41 -16.07 -10.43
C GLY A 177 4.62 -15.04 -9.32
N GLY A 178 4.76 -13.78 -9.67
CA GLY A 178 4.98 -12.65 -8.76
C GLY A 178 6.46 -12.48 -8.45
N SER A 179 6.96 -13.30 -7.52
CA SER A 179 8.38 -13.32 -7.17
C SER A 179 9.09 -14.48 -7.87
N PRO A 180 10.20 -14.23 -8.60
CA PRO A 180 11.00 -15.30 -9.21
C PRO A 180 11.93 -15.99 -8.19
N VAL A 181 11.71 -15.75 -6.89
CA VAL A 181 12.44 -16.36 -5.78
C VAL A 181 11.44 -16.85 -4.73
N GLY A 182 11.86 -17.81 -3.90
CA GLY A 182 10.99 -18.38 -2.87
C GLY A 182 9.96 -19.36 -3.44
N ASP A 183 8.70 -19.17 -3.09
CA ASP A 183 7.61 -20.11 -3.39
C ASP A 183 6.98 -19.93 -4.78
N TRP A 184 7.47 -18.99 -5.60
CA TRP A 184 6.91 -18.67 -6.93
C TRP A 184 5.43 -18.26 -6.89
N HIS A 185 5.02 -17.57 -5.83
CA HIS A 185 3.69 -16.98 -5.74
C HIS A 185 3.73 -15.47 -5.48
N TRP A 186 2.60 -14.81 -5.76
CA TRP A 186 2.49 -13.37 -5.57
C TRP A 186 2.64 -12.99 -4.10
N ASN A 187 3.52 -12.02 -3.83
CA ASN A 187 3.74 -11.44 -2.50
C ASN A 187 2.51 -10.73 -1.91
N PHE A 188 1.48 -10.50 -2.72
CA PHE A 188 0.18 -9.96 -2.33
C PHE A 188 -0.92 -10.80 -2.97
N ASN A 189 -1.36 -11.86 -2.29
CA ASN A 189 -2.38 -12.75 -2.82
C ASN A 189 -3.72 -12.00 -3.06
N PRO A 190 -4.15 -11.78 -4.32
CA PRO A 190 -5.34 -10.96 -4.60
C PRO A 190 -6.62 -11.51 -3.95
N ALA A 191 -6.74 -12.82 -3.78
CA ALA A 191 -7.92 -13.45 -3.17
C ALA A 191 -8.05 -13.17 -1.66
N SER A 192 -6.92 -12.98 -0.97
CA SER A 192 -6.92 -12.55 0.44
C SER A 192 -6.98 -11.01 0.56
N TRP A 193 -6.20 -10.29 -0.25
CA TRP A 193 -6.12 -8.84 -0.20
C TRP A 193 -7.40 -8.13 -0.68
N GLN A 194 -8.25 -8.79 -1.46
CA GLN A 194 -9.52 -8.22 -1.91
C GLN A 194 -10.45 -7.82 -0.76
N LEU A 195 -10.44 -8.51 0.40
CA LEU A 195 -11.32 -8.14 1.52
C LEU A 195 -11.00 -6.72 2.02
N VAL A 196 -9.71 -6.39 2.15
CA VAL A 196 -9.26 -5.07 2.59
C VAL A 196 -9.73 -3.97 1.63
N PHE A 197 -9.69 -4.26 0.33
CA PHE A 197 -10.09 -3.31 -0.70
C PHE A 197 -11.61 -3.21 -0.86
N PHE A 198 -12.30 -4.33 -1.02
CA PHE A 198 -13.75 -4.39 -1.24
C PHE A 198 -14.55 -4.08 0.02
N GLY A 199 -14.10 -4.47 1.21
CA GLY A 199 -14.67 -4.04 2.48
C GLY A 199 -14.61 -2.52 2.63
N ALA A 200 -13.46 -1.92 2.31
CA ALA A 200 -13.32 -0.48 2.31
C ALA A 200 -14.16 0.19 1.20
N MET A 201 -14.28 -0.42 0.02
CA MET A 201 -15.15 0.04 -1.06
C MET A 201 -16.63 0.07 -0.64
N ALA A 202 -17.10 -0.95 0.06
CA ALA A 202 -18.45 -0.96 0.63
C ALA A 202 -18.63 0.17 1.66
N ALA A 203 -17.67 0.34 2.58
CA ALA A 203 -17.67 1.45 3.53
C ALA A 203 -17.70 2.83 2.83
N GLY A 204 -16.99 2.97 1.71
CA GLY A 204 -16.98 4.16 0.86
C GLY A 204 -18.33 4.41 0.18
N ARG A 205 -18.92 3.38 -0.42
CA ARG A 205 -20.24 3.45 -1.08
C ARG A 205 -21.32 4.00 -0.14
N TYR A 206 -21.31 3.55 1.12
CA TYR A 206 -22.28 3.96 2.14
C TYR A 206 -21.82 5.14 3.01
N ARG A 207 -20.71 5.81 2.64
CA ARG A 207 -20.18 7.00 3.32
C ARG A 207 -19.95 6.78 4.83
N LEU A 208 -19.45 5.61 5.21
CA LEU A 208 -19.26 5.23 6.61
C LEU A 208 -18.39 6.24 7.37
N LEU A 209 -17.24 6.65 6.81
CA LEU A 209 -16.36 7.61 7.48
C LEU A 209 -17.04 8.96 7.73
N ALA A 210 -17.87 9.45 6.81
CA ALA A 210 -18.61 10.70 7.01
C ALA A 210 -19.65 10.58 8.14
N ARG A 211 -20.21 9.38 8.38
CA ARG A 211 -21.09 9.13 9.53
C ARG A 211 -20.30 9.03 10.84
N MET A 212 -19.12 8.44 10.80
CA MET A 212 -18.22 8.34 11.96
C MET A 212 -17.69 9.71 12.36
N GLU A 213 -17.26 10.54 11.40
CA GLU A 213 -16.79 11.91 11.61
C GLU A 213 -17.85 12.75 12.36
N ARG A 214 -19.10 12.75 11.89
CA ARG A 214 -20.20 13.47 12.56
C ARG A 214 -20.47 12.99 13.98
N ARG A 215 -20.18 11.72 14.30
CA ARG A 215 -20.34 11.18 15.66
C ARG A 215 -19.13 11.49 16.55
N ALA A 216 -17.96 11.65 15.96
CA ALA A 216 -16.72 11.94 16.66
C ALA A 216 -16.55 13.42 17.01
N GLU A 217 -17.24 14.32 16.30
CA GLU A 217 -17.16 15.76 16.52
C GLU A 217 -17.60 16.14 17.94
N GLY A 218 -16.65 16.60 18.77
CA GLY A 218 -16.89 17.09 20.13
C GLY A 218 -16.93 16.04 21.24
N ASP A 219 -16.81 14.74 20.95
CA ASP A 219 -16.84 13.67 21.96
C ASP A 219 -15.49 12.95 22.08
N TRP A 220 -14.67 13.31 23.08
CA TRP A 220 -13.35 12.70 23.29
C TRP A 220 -13.41 11.18 23.51
N ARG A 221 -14.56 10.64 23.97
CA ARG A 221 -14.74 9.21 24.20
C ARG A 221 -14.61 8.40 22.91
N TRP A 222 -14.82 9.03 21.75
CA TRP A 222 -14.57 8.40 20.44
C TRP A 222 -13.12 7.98 20.21
N LEU A 223 -12.16 8.58 20.93
CA LEU A 223 -10.75 8.21 20.83
C LEU A 223 -10.41 6.96 21.63
N VAL A 224 -11.21 6.62 22.65
CA VAL A 224 -10.87 5.55 23.61
C VAL A 224 -10.74 4.20 22.90
N LEU A 225 -11.76 3.79 22.15
CA LEU A 225 -11.76 2.50 21.47
C LEU A 225 -10.64 2.34 20.42
N PRO A 226 -10.45 3.27 19.45
CA PRO A 226 -9.33 3.16 18.51
C PRO A 226 -7.96 3.25 19.18
N ALA A 227 -7.81 4.05 20.25
CA ALA A 227 -6.55 4.13 20.98
C ALA A 227 -6.25 2.81 21.71
N LEU A 228 -7.23 2.23 22.41
CA LEU A 228 -7.08 0.94 23.08
C LEU A 228 -6.75 -0.18 22.08
N LEU A 229 -7.43 -0.23 20.94
CA LEU A 229 -7.14 -1.22 19.89
C LEU A 229 -5.74 -1.05 19.31
N PHE A 230 -5.34 0.18 18.97
CA PHE A 230 -4.00 0.45 18.45
C PHE A 230 -2.93 0.11 19.49
N THR A 231 -3.02 0.67 20.70
CA THR A 231 -2.04 0.43 21.77
C THR A 231 -1.99 -1.04 22.16
N GLY A 232 -3.12 -1.73 22.30
CA GLY A 232 -3.15 -3.16 22.61
C GLY A 232 -2.45 -4.01 21.55
N LEU A 233 -2.69 -3.73 20.27
CA LEU A 233 -2.02 -4.45 19.17
C LEU A 233 -0.53 -4.08 19.05
N THR A 234 -0.15 -2.83 19.30
CA THR A 234 1.26 -2.43 19.36
C THR A 234 1.99 -3.13 20.50
N VAL A 235 1.40 -3.15 21.70
CA VAL A 235 1.98 -3.87 22.85
C VAL A 235 2.08 -5.36 22.54
N LEU A 236 1.03 -5.96 21.97
CA LEU A 236 1.06 -7.37 21.55
C LEU A 236 2.18 -7.64 20.53
N PHE A 237 2.35 -6.76 19.55
CA PHE A 237 3.39 -6.86 18.53
C PHE A 237 4.80 -6.80 19.15
N LEU A 238 5.05 -5.83 20.03
CA LEU A 238 6.34 -5.66 20.71
C LEU A 238 6.62 -6.78 21.72
N ALA A 239 5.58 -7.28 22.40
CA ALA A 239 5.65 -8.36 23.36
C ALA A 239 6.18 -9.67 22.74
N GLN A 240 5.94 -9.92 21.45
CA GLN A 240 6.54 -11.07 20.75
C GLN A 240 8.07 -11.09 20.87
N GLY A 241 8.71 -9.92 20.76
CA GLY A 241 10.16 -9.78 20.92
C GLY A 241 10.60 -9.85 22.38
N TRP A 242 9.82 -9.28 23.30
CA TRP A 242 10.16 -9.28 24.74
C TRP A 242 10.00 -10.66 25.39
N PHE A 243 9.02 -11.44 24.95
CA PHE A 243 8.64 -12.72 25.56
C PHE A 243 8.83 -13.92 24.64
N SER A 244 9.46 -13.75 23.46
CA SER A 244 9.81 -14.82 22.52
C SER A 244 8.64 -15.72 22.09
N PHE A 245 7.47 -15.14 21.84
CA PHE A 245 6.33 -15.85 21.23
C PHE A 245 6.00 -15.27 19.85
N GLN A 246 5.16 -15.97 19.08
CA GLN A 246 4.67 -15.50 17.80
C GLN A 246 3.15 -15.51 17.79
N VAL A 247 2.56 -14.38 17.38
CA VAL A 247 1.13 -14.27 17.14
C VAL A 247 0.83 -14.96 15.81
N GLU A 248 -0.12 -15.87 15.85
CA GLU A 248 -0.58 -16.55 14.65
C GLU A 248 -1.23 -15.59 13.67
N TYR A 249 -1.36 -16.02 12.41
CA TYR A 249 -2.14 -15.29 11.41
C TYR A 249 -1.66 -13.86 11.13
N GLN A 250 -0.33 -13.65 11.12
CA GLN A 250 0.31 -12.36 10.82
C GLN A 250 0.97 -12.27 9.43
N SER A 251 0.68 -13.22 8.53
CA SER A 251 1.27 -13.27 7.17
C SER A 251 0.91 -12.04 6.34
N LYS A 252 1.89 -11.49 5.61
CA LYS A 252 1.66 -10.40 4.65
C LYS A 252 1.22 -10.91 3.28
N ILE A 253 1.72 -12.07 2.86
CA ILE A 253 1.43 -12.67 1.55
C ILE A 253 -0.06 -13.01 1.47
N ARG A 254 -0.52 -13.80 2.44
CA ARG A 254 -1.92 -14.15 2.67
C ARG A 254 -2.39 -13.32 3.85
N ILE A 255 -2.97 -12.14 3.58
CA ILE A 255 -3.07 -11.10 4.59
C ILE A 255 -3.73 -11.60 5.89
N GLY A 256 -2.97 -11.51 6.97
CA GLY A 256 -3.37 -11.96 8.27
C GLY A 256 -4.51 -11.12 8.88
N PRO A 257 -5.51 -11.72 9.55
CA PRO A 257 -6.57 -11.00 10.25
C PRO A 257 -6.01 -9.99 11.26
N VAL A 258 -4.94 -10.33 11.99
CA VAL A 258 -4.30 -9.38 12.92
C VAL A 258 -3.75 -8.15 12.20
N ARG A 259 -3.22 -8.30 10.98
CA ARG A 259 -2.77 -7.18 10.15
C ARG A 259 -3.93 -6.32 9.68
N VAL A 260 -5.06 -6.94 9.29
CA VAL A 260 -6.27 -6.21 8.88
C VAL A 260 -6.82 -5.38 10.05
N VAL A 261 -6.96 -5.98 11.24
CA VAL A 261 -7.45 -5.30 12.44
C VAL A 261 -6.50 -4.19 12.85
N HIS A 262 -5.18 -4.42 12.82
CA HIS A 262 -4.19 -3.39 13.11
C HIS A 262 -4.23 -2.23 12.10
N ALA A 263 -4.33 -2.51 10.80
CA ALA A 263 -4.45 -1.45 9.79
C ALA A 263 -5.74 -0.63 9.96
N LEU A 264 -6.85 -1.28 10.34
CA LEU A 264 -8.10 -0.60 10.68
C LEU A 264 -7.95 0.26 11.93
N SER A 265 -7.30 -0.22 13.00
CA SER A 265 -7.10 0.56 14.22
C SER A 265 -6.24 1.80 13.95
N VAL A 266 -5.18 1.67 13.16
CA VAL A 266 -4.33 2.80 12.72
C VAL A 266 -5.15 3.82 11.93
N CYS A 267 -5.91 3.36 10.92
CA CYS A 267 -6.72 4.26 10.11
C CYS A 267 -7.77 4.98 10.96
N TRP A 268 -8.44 4.25 11.84
CA TRP A 268 -9.47 4.77 12.73
C TRP A 268 -8.87 5.78 13.71
N LEU A 269 -7.79 5.43 14.41
CA LEU A 269 -7.14 6.32 15.37
C LEU A 269 -6.68 7.63 14.72
N ILE A 270 -5.96 7.57 13.60
CA ILE A 270 -5.47 8.79 12.94
C ILE A 270 -6.64 9.63 12.44
N MET A 271 -7.67 9.02 11.85
CA MET A 271 -8.88 9.74 11.43
C MET A 271 -9.57 10.42 12.61
N SER A 272 -9.80 9.70 13.71
CA SER A 272 -10.44 10.25 14.90
C SER A 272 -9.65 11.39 15.53
N ILE A 273 -8.32 11.31 15.58
CA ILE A 273 -7.44 12.42 16.01
C ILE A 273 -7.64 13.65 15.11
N LEU A 274 -7.69 13.45 13.79
CA LEU A 274 -7.85 14.54 12.83
C LEU A 274 -9.27 15.15 12.82
N TRP A 275 -10.29 14.37 13.19
CA TRP A 275 -11.67 14.85 13.37
C TRP A 275 -11.83 15.61 14.69
N MET A 276 -11.22 15.11 15.78
CA MET A 276 -11.26 15.74 17.11
C MET A 276 -10.52 17.08 17.13
N TRP A 277 -9.38 17.15 16.43
CA TRP A 277 -8.56 18.35 16.37
C TRP A 277 -8.34 18.79 14.91
N PRO A 278 -9.34 19.40 14.26
CA PRO A 278 -9.22 19.84 12.86
C PRO A 278 -8.07 20.83 12.61
N ARG A 279 -7.60 21.53 13.65
CA ARG A 279 -6.43 22.42 13.59
C ARG A 279 -5.16 21.67 13.19
N LEU A 280 -5.02 20.38 13.52
CA LEU A 280 -3.88 19.54 13.11
C LEU A 280 -3.75 19.46 11.59
N GLN A 281 -4.87 19.45 10.87
CA GLN A 281 -4.87 19.40 9.40
C GLN A 281 -4.27 20.66 8.76
N ARG A 282 -4.19 21.77 9.51
CA ARG A 282 -3.61 23.05 9.05
C ARG A 282 -2.10 23.12 9.24
N LEU A 283 -1.53 22.24 10.08
CA LEU A 283 -0.09 22.18 10.31
C LEU A 283 0.65 21.88 9.01
N TRP A 284 1.80 22.52 8.81
CA TRP A 284 2.59 22.36 7.58
C TRP A 284 2.88 20.88 7.24
N PRO A 285 3.33 20.01 8.16
CA PRO A 285 3.58 18.60 7.85
C PRO A 285 2.32 17.86 7.37
N MET A 286 1.16 18.14 7.95
CA MET A 286 -0.11 17.52 7.56
C MET A 286 -0.57 18.02 6.19
N ARG A 287 -0.36 19.31 5.90
CA ARG A 287 -0.57 19.86 4.55
C ARG A 287 0.33 19.19 3.53
N GLN A 288 1.61 18.99 3.84
CA GLN A 288 2.54 18.26 2.95
C GLN A 288 2.06 16.82 2.70
N CYS A 289 1.62 16.12 3.74
CA CYS A 289 1.02 14.79 3.59
C CYS A 289 -0.25 14.82 2.72
N ALA A 290 -1.05 15.89 2.78
CA ALA A 290 -2.23 16.04 1.92
C ALA A 290 -1.81 16.27 0.45
N VAL A 291 -0.80 17.10 0.20
CA VAL A 291 -0.25 17.36 -1.14
C VAL A 291 0.29 16.07 -1.77
N ILE A 292 1.16 15.35 -1.06
CA ILE A 292 1.71 14.04 -1.47
C ILE A 292 0.57 13.05 -1.76
N GLY A 293 -0.45 13.01 -0.91
CA GLY A 293 -1.59 12.10 -1.07
C GLY A 293 -2.59 12.48 -2.19
N SER A 294 -2.56 13.71 -2.69
CA SER A 294 -3.54 14.21 -3.66
C SER A 294 -3.39 13.61 -5.06
N ASN A 295 -2.14 13.38 -5.49
CA ASN A 295 -1.79 12.80 -6.79
C ASN A 295 -1.08 11.45 -6.57
N SER A 296 -1.78 10.56 -5.87
CA SER A 296 -1.18 9.35 -5.29
C SER A 296 -0.49 8.42 -6.28
N LEU A 297 -0.92 8.37 -7.55
CA LEU A 297 -0.28 7.53 -8.56
C LEU A 297 1.09 8.09 -8.97
N GLN A 298 1.14 9.37 -9.35
CA GLN A 298 2.37 10.04 -9.76
C GLN A 298 3.38 10.07 -8.62
N THR A 299 2.90 10.38 -7.41
CA THR A 299 3.74 10.40 -6.22
C THR A 299 4.22 9.00 -5.84
N PHE A 300 3.43 7.94 -6.04
CA PHE A 300 3.89 6.56 -5.86
C PHE A 300 5.02 6.20 -6.83
N VAL A 301 4.90 6.59 -8.10
CA VAL A 301 5.93 6.33 -9.11
C VAL A 301 7.25 7.02 -8.74
N VAL A 302 7.17 8.29 -8.34
CA VAL A 302 8.36 9.00 -7.85
C VAL A 302 8.91 8.39 -6.56
N SER A 303 8.07 7.94 -5.63
CA SER A 303 8.56 7.28 -4.42
C SER A 303 9.33 5.99 -4.71
N VAL A 304 8.86 5.17 -5.65
CA VAL A 304 9.56 3.95 -6.05
C VAL A 304 10.89 4.29 -6.73
N ALA A 305 10.90 5.23 -7.68
CA ALA A 305 12.13 5.69 -8.34
C ALA A 305 13.17 6.22 -7.33
N LEU A 306 12.75 7.07 -6.40
CA LEU A 306 13.62 7.57 -5.32
C LEU A 306 14.13 6.44 -4.42
N SER A 307 13.29 5.44 -4.13
CA SER A 307 13.70 4.31 -3.27
C SER A 307 14.76 3.45 -3.93
N TYR A 308 14.66 3.20 -5.24
CA TYR A 308 15.67 2.47 -6.01
C TYR A 308 16.96 3.28 -6.17
N ALA A 309 16.87 4.58 -6.43
CA ALA A 309 18.04 5.46 -6.50
C ALA A 309 18.78 5.52 -5.15
N ALA A 310 18.04 5.66 -4.04
CA ALA A 310 18.60 5.60 -2.70
C ALA A 310 19.21 4.23 -2.39
N GLY A 311 18.53 3.14 -2.76
CA GLY A 311 19.08 1.77 -2.63
C GLY A 311 20.39 1.61 -3.40
N PHE A 312 20.44 2.05 -4.65
CA PHE A 312 21.65 2.06 -5.48
C PHE A 312 22.79 2.84 -4.81
N ILE A 313 22.56 4.09 -4.40
CA ILE A 313 23.58 4.94 -3.76
C ILE A 313 24.09 4.31 -2.46
N TRP A 314 23.19 3.72 -1.68
CA TRP A 314 23.59 3.06 -0.44
C TRP A 314 24.44 1.83 -0.71
N ILE A 315 24.01 0.95 -1.62
CA ILE A 315 24.71 -0.31 -1.95
C ILE A 315 26.08 -0.04 -2.58
N GLU A 316 26.15 0.83 -3.58
CA GLU A 316 27.35 0.97 -4.41
C GLU A 316 28.35 2.02 -3.88
N VAL A 317 27.89 2.97 -3.06
CA VAL A 317 28.70 4.15 -2.69
C VAL A 317 28.83 4.33 -1.19
N THR A 318 27.76 4.11 -0.42
CA THR A 318 27.69 4.52 1.00
C THR A 318 27.00 3.51 1.90
N PRO A 319 27.54 2.27 2.07
CA PRO A 319 26.88 1.19 2.81
C PRO A 319 27.02 1.34 4.33
N PHE A 320 26.63 2.49 4.88
CA PHE A 320 26.67 2.77 6.32
C PHE A 320 25.38 3.43 6.82
N HIS A 321 25.14 3.36 8.13
CA HIS A 321 23.87 3.74 8.76
C HIS A 321 23.51 5.21 8.59
N ALA A 322 24.48 6.13 8.77
CA ALA A 322 24.23 7.56 8.61
C ALA A 322 23.80 7.93 7.17
N ALA A 323 24.34 7.26 6.15
CA ALA A 323 23.91 7.43 4.77
C ALA A 323 22.46 6.96 4.57
N TYR A 324 22.08 5.82 5.15
CA TYR A 324 20.69 5.34 5.11
C TYR A 324 19.71 6.38 5.66
N ILE A 325 19.99 6.94 6.85
CA ILE A 325 19.13 7.98 7.45
C ILE A 325 19.05 9.22 6.55
N ALA A 326 20.20 9.68 6.02
CA ALA A 326 20.26 10.82 5.12
C ALA A 326 19.46 10.58 3.83
N LEU A 327 19.57 9.40 3.24
CA LEU A 327 18.85 8.99 2.03
C LEU A 327 17.34 8.89 2.26
N CYS A 328 16.88 8.39 3.41
CA CYS A 328 15.47 8.41 3.79
C CYS A 328 14.93 9.84 3.88
N ILE A 329 15.62 10.73 4.59
CA ILE A 329 15.20 12.14 4.74
C ILE A 329 15.19 12.84 3.38
N ALA A 330 16.27 12.72 2.61
CA ALA A 330 16.40 13.31 1.29
C ALA A 330 15.28 12.83 0.35
N SER A 331 14.98 11.53 0.34
CA SER A 331 13.90 10.97 -0.49
C SER A 331 12.53 11.52 -0.12
N VAL A 332 12.24 11.70 1.18
CA VAL A 332 10.96 12.30 1.62
C VAL A 332 10.88 13.79 1.23
N ILE A 333 11.98 14.54 1.35
CA ILE A 333 12.03 15.95 0.94
C ILE A 333 11.81 16.06 -0.58
N LEU A 334 12.53 15.28 -1.38
CA LEU A 334 12.39 15.27 -2.85
C LEU A 334 10.98 14.86 -3.28
N LEU A 335 10.37 13.89 -2.61
CA LEU A 335 8.98 13.51 -2.84
C LEU A 335 8.02 14.66 -2.56
N GLY A 336 8.25 15.41 -1.48
CA GLY A 336 7.51 16.62 -1.13
C GLY A 336 7.66 17.71 -2.19
N ILE A 337 8.89 18.01 -2.61
CA ILE A 337 9.19 19.00 -3.65
C ILE A 337 8.45 18.63 -4.95
N PHE A 338 8.59 17.37 -5.40
CA PHE A 338 7.89 16.88 -6.58
C PHE A 338 6.38 17.05 -6.46
N ALA A 339 5.78 16.63 -5.34
CA ALA A 339 4.34 16.69 -5.16
C ALA A 339 3.80 18.14 -5.17
N ASN A 340 4.54 19.09 -4.59
CA ASN A 340 4.19 20.51 -4.63
C ASN A 340 4.33 21.09 -6.04
N ALA A 341 5.45 20.82 -6.72
CA ALA A 341 5.68 21.27 -8.09
C ALA A 341 4.60 20.73 -9.05
N TYR A 342 4.25 19.45 -8.93
CA TYR A 342 3.21 18.82 -9.73
C TYR A 342 1.82 19.41 -9.46
N MET A 343 1.48 19.66 -8.19
CA MET A 343 0.22 20.34 -7.86
C MET A 343 0.15 21.75 -8.41
N TRP A 344 1.26 22.49 -8.39
CA TRP A 344 1.33 23.83 -8.94
C TRP A 344 1.18 23.82 -10.47
N TRP A 345 1.86 22.90 -11.15
CA TRP A 345 1.74 22.73 -12.59
C TRP A 345 0.30 22.40 -13.02
N LYS A 346 -0.40 21.54 -12.28
CA LYS A 346 -1.80 21.18 -12.58
C LYS A 346 -2.82 22.31 -12.37
N LYS A 347 -2.45 23.35 -11.61
CA LYS A 347 -3.31 24.53 -11.36
C LYS A 347 -3.13 25.61 -12.42
N ARG A 348 -2.01 25.60 -13.14
CA ARG A 348 -1.84 26.36 -14.37
C ARG A 348 -2.58 25.66 -15.49
#